data_AF-W0TEX6-F1
#
_entry.id   AF-W0TEX6-F1
#
_cell.length_a   1.000
_cell.length_b   1.000
_cell.length_c   1.000
_cell.angle_alpha   90.00
_cell.angle_beta   90.00
_cell.angle_gamma   90.00
#
_symmetry.space_group_name_H-M   'P 1'
#
loop_
_entity.id
_entity.type
_entity.pdbx_description
1 polymer ?
#
loop_
_entity_poly.entity_id
_entity_poly.type
_entity_poly.pdbx_seq_one_letter_code
_entity_poly.pdbx_strand_id
1 'polypeptide(L)'
;MTAETVAEAVPSSSTLSQNKSAAAADAAAAAKAASGLPHVQCIARARIPTVQGPDIFLHLYQNDRDNKEHLAIVFGEDIRSRSLFRKHAGETQEARMIRGAYVGKLYPGRTSADVDEKQGLSLQFDEKDGSLVVEPSTTWCEQETLVRIHSECYTGETAWSARCDCGEQFDRAGKLMAVDHEGDIKGGNGHGVIVYLRQEGRGIGLGEKLKAYNLQDLGADTVQANLLLKHPVDARDFSIGRAILIDLGISQVRLLTNNPDKVAQVEQPPFLHCVERVPMVPLSWSGNHSEGIHSKEIDGYLRTKIERMGHLLQQPLTLHTAPTDPKTAAI
;
A
#
# COMPACT_ATOMS: atom_id res chain seq x y z
N MET A 1 -52.29 -9.13 -43.01
CA MET A 1 -52.18 -7.67 -42.79
C MET A 1 -52.74 -7.37 -41.42
N THR A 2 -51.89 -7.10 -40.43
CA THR A 2 -51.96 -6.00 -39.44
C THR A 2 -50.77 -6.18 -38.51
N ALA A 3 -49.92 -5.15 -38.45
CA ALA A 3 -48.74 -5.06 -37.61
C ALA A 3 -49.13 -4.46 -36.25
N GLU A 4 -48.49 -4.92 -35.17
CA GLU A 4 -48.50 -4.22 -33.88
C GLU A 4 -47.07 -3.79 -33.54
N THR A 5 -46.92 -2.48 -33.43
CA THR A 5 -45.74 -1.73 -32.97
C THR A 5 -45.79 -1.60 -31.45
N VAL A 6 -44.69 -1.91 -30.76
CA VAL A 6 -44.50 -1.60 -29.34
C VAL A 6 -43.56 -0.41 -29.22
N ALA A 7 -44.03 0.64 -28.54
CA ALA A 7 -43.32 1.91 -28.32
C ALA A 7 -42.39 1.83 -27.10
N GLU A 8 -41.18 2.37 -27.25
CA GLU A 8 -40.21 2.61 -26.16
C GLU A 8 -40.66 3.78 -25.27
N ALA A 9 -40.57 3.58 -23.94
CA ALA A 9 -40.85 4.58 -22.93
C ALA A 9 -39.59 5.40 -22.61
N VAL A 10 -39.69 6.73 -22.73
CA VAL A 10 -38.65 7.70 -22.34
C VAL A 10 -38.68 7.91 -20.81
N PRO A 11 -37.55 7.86 -20.09
CA PRO A 11 -37.54 8.09 -18.65
C PRO A 11 -37.65 9.59 -18.30
N SER A 12 -38.44 9.88 -17.26
CA SER A 12 -38.80 11.22 -16.79
C SER A 12 -37.66 11.98 -16.06
N SER A 13 -37.72 13.32 -16.09
CA SER A 13 -36.71 14.27 -15.61
C SER A 13 -36.42 14.30 -14.10
N SER A 14 -37.02 13.40 -13.31
CA SER A 14 -36.91 13.39 -11.84
C SER A 14 -35.67 12.62 -11.34
N THR A 15 -35.18 11.63 -12.10
CA THR A 15 -34.01 10.81 -11.76
C THR A 15 -32.67 11.54 -11.96
N LEU A 16 -32.61 12.52 -12.86
CA LEU A 16 -31.41 13.35 -13.11
C LEU A 16 -31.11 14.34 -11.97
N SER A 17 -32.12 14.76 -11.21
CA SER A 17 -31.94 15.72 -10.11
C SER A 17 -31.52 15.05 -8.80
N GLN A 18 -31.88 13.77 -8.59
CA GLN A 18 -31.50 13.02 -7.40
C GLN A 18 -30.02 12.58 -7.45
N ASN A 19 -29.52 12.16 -8.63
CA ASN A 19 -28.12 11.75 -8.81
C ASN A 19 -27.10 12.89 -8.67
N LYS A 20 -27.47 14.14 -9.00
CA LYS A 20 -26.59 15.31 -8.78
C LYS A 20 -26.47 15.70 -7.30
N SER A 21 -27.48 15.40 -6.49
CA SER A 21 -27.45 15.71 -5.05
C SER A 21 -26.61 14.70 -4.25
N ALA A 22 -26.59 13.44 -4.67
CA ALA A 22 -25.77 12.39 -4.05
C ALA A 22 -24.26 12.61 -4.31
N ALA A 23 -23.87 12.87 -5.57
CA ALA A 23 -22.47 13.12 -5.93
C ALA A 23 -21.88 14.40 -5.30
N ALA A 24 -22.69 15.44 -5.09
CA ALA A 24 -22.28 16.66 -4.41
C ALA A 24 -22.18 16.48 -2.88
N ALA A 25 -23.04 15.63 -2.30
CA ALA A 25 -22.97 15.27 -0.89
C ALA A 25 -21.75 14.38 -0.59
N ASP A 26 -21.40 13.45 -1.50
CA ASP A 26 -20.17 12.65 -1.41
C ASP A 26 -18.91 13.52 -1.53
N ALA A 27 -18.89 14.52 -2.42
CA ALA A 27 -17.76 15.45 -2.53
C ALA A 27 -17.58 16.33 -1.28
N ALA A 28 -18.68 16.75 -0.64
CA ALA A 28 -18.64 17.56 0.58
C ALA A 28 -18.31 16.73 1.83
N ALA A 29 -18.79 15.48 1.91
CA ALA A 29 -18.41 14.52 2.94
C ALA A 29 -16.96 14.08 2.80
N ALA A 30 -16.49 13.89 1.57
CA ALA A 30 -15.10 13.62 1.24
C ALA A 30 -14.18 14.77 1.66
N ALA A 31 -14.55 16.02 1.37
CA ALA A 31 -13.79 17.20 1.78
C ALA A 31 -13.72 17.38 3.30
N LYS A 32 -14.76 16.95 4.05
CA LYS A 32 -14.80 17.04 5.52
C LYS A 32 -14.07 15.88 6.21
N ALA A 33 -14.07 14.68 5.63
CA ALA A 33 -13.28 13.52 6.07
C ALA A 33 -11.78 13.63 5.71
N ALA A 34 -11.45 14.43 4.68
CA ALA A 34 -10.08 14.77 4.29
C ALA A 34 -9.39 15.79 5.22
N SER A 35 -10.08 16.34 6.23
CA SER A 35 -9.60 17.46 7.08
C SER A 35 -8.40 17.15 8.01
N GLY A 36 -7.72 16.03 7.80
CA GLY A 36 -6.45 15.70 8.46
C GLY A 36 -5.53 14.76 7.65
N LEU A 37 -5.85 14.47 6.39
CA LEU A 37 -4.93 13.72 5.52
C LEU A 37 -3.94 14.69 4.87
N PRO A 38 -2.65 14.34 4.83
CA PRO A 38 -1.67 15.13 4.10
C PRO A 38 -1.96 15.09 2.60
N HIS A 39 -1.65 16.17 1.91
CA HIS A 39 -1.65 16.18 0.46
C HIS A 39 -0.43 15.39 -0.03
N VAL A 40 -0.66 14.42 -0.92
CA VAL A 40 0.40 13.67 -1.59
C VAL A 40 0.27 13.79 -3.10
N GLN A 41 1.40 13.82 -3.78
CA GLN A 41 1.47 13.88 -5.23
C GLN A 41 2.53 12.90 -5.74
N CYS A 42 2.14 12.01 -6.64
CA CYS A 42 3.08 11.13 -7.33
C CYS A 42 3.78 11.92 -8.44
N ILE A 43 5.09 12.07 -8.30
CA ILE A 43 5.92 12.87 -9.20
C ILE A 43 6.50 12.07 -10.36
N ALA A 44 6.74 10.78 -10.14
CA ALA A 44 7.32 9.90 -11.15
C ALA A 44 6.93 8.45 -10.90
N ARG A 45 6.80 7.70 -12.00
CA ARG A 45 6.67 6.23 -11.99
C ARG A 45 7.67 5.61 -12.94
N ALA A 46 8.25 4.49 -12.54
CA ALA A 46 9.10 3.68 -13.43
C ALA A 46 8.82 2.18 -13.27
N ARG A 47 8.82 1.46 -14.39
CA ARG A 47 8.82 -0.01 -14.43
C ARG A 47 10.18 -0.54 -14.01
N ILE A 48 10.21 -1.41 -13.01
CA ILE A 48 11.40 -2.13 -12.56
C ILE A 48 11.22 -3.61 -12.90
N PRO A 49 11.98 -4.14 -13.88
CA PRO A 49 12.04 -5.57 -14.09
C PRO A 49 12.64 -6.25 -12.86
N THR A 50 11.99 -7.31 -12.38
CA THR A 50 12.49 -8.12 -11.27
C THR A 50 13.25 -9.34 -11.80
N VAL A 51 14.15 -9.89 -10.98
CA VAL A 51 14.88 -11.13 -11.31
C VAL A 51 14.01 -12.37 -11.16
N GLN A 52 12.94 -12.27 -10.36
CA GLN A 52 12.00 -13.33 -10.05
C GLN A 52 10.61 -12.70 -9.83
N GLY A 53 9.59 -13.20 -10.53
CA GLY A 53 8.22 -12.71 -10.40
C GLY A 53 7.82 -11.69 -11.48
N PRO A 54 6.67 -11.01 -11.31
CA PRO A 54 6.21 -10.00 -12.25
C PRO A 54 7.07 -8.73 -12.17
N ASP A 55 6.95 -7.90 -13.20
CA ASP A 55 7.45 -6.53 -13.14
C ASP A 55 6.76 -5.75 -12.02
N ILE A 56 7.50 -4.86 -11.37
CA ILE A 56 6.98 -3.94 -10.38
C ILE A 56 7.09 -2.50 -10.86
N PHE A 57 6.35 -1.60 -10.24
CA PHE A 57 6.34 -0.18 -10.57
C PHE A 57 6.65 0.63 -9.32
N LEU A 58 7.73 1.40 -9.36
CA LEU A 58 8.05 2.36 -8.30
C LEU A 58 7.32 3.66 -8.59
N HIS A 59 6.54 4.12 -7.62
CA HIS A 59 5.89 5.42 -7.63
C HIS A 59 6.56 6.29 -6.56
N LEU A 60 7.13 7.42 -6.97
CA LEU A 60 7.75 8.38 -6.07
C LEU A 60 6.73 9.46 -5.72
N TYR A 61 6.56 9.74 -4.43
CA TYR A 61 5.60 10.66 -3.87
C TYR A 61 6.28 11.81 -3.12
N GLN A 62 5.78 13.02 -3.34
CA GLN A 62 6.01 14.18 -2.48
C GLN A 62 4.77 14.43 -1.62
N ASN A 63 4.95 15.16 -0.52
CA ASN A 63 3.88 15.46 0.42
C ASN A 63 4.07 16.81 1.12
N ASP A 64 3.03 17.30 1.80
CA ASP A 64 3.02 18.57 2.54
C ASP A 64 3.25 18.42 4.06
N ARG A 65 3.50 17.18 4.53
CA ARG A 65 3.64 16.85 5.95
C ARG A 65 5.09 16.81 6.41
N ASP A 66 5.96 16.31 5.54
CA ASP A 66 7.41 16.31 5.71
C ASP A 66 8.13 16.68 4.41
N ASN A 67 9.43 16.91 4.50
CA ASN A 67 10.27 17.28 3.35
C ASN A 67 10.90 16.04 2.69
N LYS A 68 10.29 14.87 2.82
CA LYS A 68 10.84 13.61 2.31
C LYS A 68 10.02 13.12 1.14
N GLU A 69 10.72 12.50 0.21
CA GLU A 69 10.07 11.68 -0.79
C GLU A 69 9.75 10.32 -0.20
N HIS A 70 8.61 9.75 -0.56
CA HIS A 70 8.19 8.41 -0.17
C HIS A 70 7.92 7.57 -1.41
N LEU A 71 7.93 6.26 -1.25
CA LEU A 71 7.78 5.34 -2.37
C LEU A 71 6.53 4.47 -2.17
N ALA A 72 5.87 4.13 -3.27
CA ALA A 72 5.01 2.97 -3.35
C ALA A 72 5.60 1.99 -4.36
N ILE A 73 5.87 0.78 -3.89
CA ILE A 73 6.29 -0.35 -4.72
C ILE A 73 5.01 -1.11 -5.09
N VAL A 74 4.64 -1.04 -6.35
CA VAL A 74 3.36 -1.50 -6.84
C VAL A 74 3.55 -2.73 -7.71
N PHE A 75 2.87 -3.81 -7.35
CA PHE A 75 2.71 -5.03 -8.14
C PHE A 75 1.39 -4.90 -8.89
N GLY A 76 1.41 -5.08 -10.22
CA GLY A 76 0.28 -4.80 -11.09
C GLY A 76 0.46 -3.48 -11.84
N GLU A 77 0.41 -3.52 -13.17
CA GLU A 77 0.56 -2.32 -14.01
C GLU A 77 -0.66 -1.39 -13.91
N ASP A 78 -1.80 -1.97 -13.57
CA ASP A 78 -3.13 -1.36 -13.58
C ASP A 78 -3.56 -0.70 -12.27
N ILE A 79 -2.76 -0.82 -11.23
CA ILE A 79 -2.83 0.06 -10.05
C ILE A 79 -2.18 1.40 -10.44
N ARG A 80 -3.00 2.43 -10.65
CA ARG A 80 -2.57 3.72 -11.20
C ARG A 80 -2.83 4.85 -10.22
N SER A 81 -1.78 5.63 -9.94
CA SER A 81 -1.89 6.87 -9.16
C SER A 81 -2.77 7.89 -9.86
N ARG A 82 -3.79 8.41 -9.16
CA ARG A 82 -4.70 9.46 -9.64
C ARG A 82 -3.96 10.76 -9.90
N SER A 83 -3.10 11.18 -8.98
CA SER A 83 -2.28 12.38 -9.13
C SER A 83 -1.30 12.28 -10.29
N LEU A 84 -0.70 11.10 -10.51
CA LEU A 84 0.16 10.87 -11.67
C LEU A 84 -0.65 10.87 -12.97
N PHE A 85 -1.71 10.07 -13.10
CA PHE A 85 -2.34 9.91 -14.41
C PHE A 85 -3.17 11.11 -14.86
N ARG A 86 -3.56 12.00 -13.95
CA ARG A 86 -4.27 13.25 -14.28
C ARG A 86 -3.53 14.03 -15.37
N LYS A 87 -4.26 14.45 -16.40
CA LYS A 87 -3.73 15.29 -17.49
C LYS A 87 -3.53 16.72 -17.01
N HIS A 88 -2.39 17.31 -17.33
CA HIS A 88 -2.14 18.72 -17.09
C HIS A 88 -2.42 19.56 -18.35
N ALA A 89 -2.83 20.82 -18.16
CA ALA A 89 -3.09 21.73 -19.27
C ALA A 89 -1.81 21.96 -20.10
N GLY A 90 -1.87 21.72 -21.40
CA GLY A 90 -0.72 21.85 -22.31
C GLY A 90 0.32 20.73 -22.20
N GLU A 91 0.06 19.66 -21.45
CA GLU A 91 0.97 18.53 -21.29
C GLU A 91 1.10 17.71 -22.59
N THR A 92 2.33 17.45 -23.01
CA THR A 92 2.61 16.61 -24.18
C THR A 92 2.59 15.12 -23.83
N GLN A 93 2.35 14.26 -24.82
CA GLN A 93 2.45 12.81 -24.65
C GLN A 93 3.86 12.37 -24.24
N GLU A 94 4.90 13.07 -24.73
CA GLU A 94 6.29 12.84 -24.30
C GLU A 94 6.49 13.14 -22.82
N ALA A 95 5.99 14.27 -22.31
CA ALA A 95 6.10 14.62 -20.90
C ALA A 95 5.40 13.56 -20.00
N ARG A 96 4.25 13.05 -20.44
CA ARG A 96 3.54 11.95 -19.76
C ARG A 96 4.37 10.67 -19.71
N MET A 97 5.00 10.29 -20.82
CA MET A 97 5.91 9.14 -20.85
C MET A 97 7.12 9.34 -19.93
N ILE A 98 7.74 10.53 -19.93
CA ILE A 98 8.92 10.85 -19.12
C ILE A 98 8.64 10.69 -17.62
N ARG A 99 7.49 11.16 -17.14
CA ARG A 99 7.11 11.01 -15.72
C ARG A 99 6.43 9.68 -15.39
N GLY A 100 6.21 8.81 -16.38
CA GLY A 100 5.67 7.46 -16.16
C GLY A 100 4.14 7.33 -16.20
N ALA A 101 3.42 8.36 -16.64
CA ALA A 101 1.97 8.34 -16.84
C ALA A 101 1.61 7.73 -18.21
N TYR A 102 1.88 6.44 -18.39
CA TYR A 102 1.59 5.70 -19.62
C TYR A 102 0.99 4.32 -19.35
N VAL A 103 0.36 3.73 -20.37
CA VAL A 103 -0.15 2.35 -20.38
C VAL A 103 0.76 1.40 -21.16
N GLY A 104 0.82 0.14 -20.77
CA GLY A 104 1.61 -0.91 -21.39
C GLY A 104 3.12 -0.67 -21.29
N LYS A 105 3.87 -1.05 -22.34
CA LYS A 105 5.35 -1.02 -22.29
C LYS A 105 5.94 0.07 -23.18
N LEU A 106 6.87 0.87 -22.65
CA LEU A 106 7.61 1.83 -23.47
C LEU A 106 8.58 1.13 -24.44
N TYR A 107 8.76 1.71 -25.62
CA TYR A 107 9.72 1.28 -26.64
C TYR A 107 10.23 2.48 -27.44
N PRO A 108 11.42 2.40 -28.05
CA PRO A 108 11.97 3.48 -28.88
C PRO A 108 11.01 3.89 -29.99
N GLY A 109 10.78 5.21 -30.15
CA GLY A 109 9.89 5.77 -31.16
C GLY A 109 8.40 5.77 -30.78
N ARG A 110 8.03 5.43 -29.55
CA ARG A 110 6.65 5.57 -29.05
C ARG A 110 6.24 7.04 -29.01
N THR A 111 5.01 7.33 -29.43
CA THR A 111 4.47 8.71 -29.56
C THR A 111 3.25 8.97 -28.67
N SER A 112 2.60 7.92 -28.16
CA SER A 112 1.41 8.01 -27.31
C SER A 112 1.65 7.34 -25.96
N ALA A 113 1.37 8.07 -24.88
CA ALA A 113 1.39 7.56 -23.52
C ALA A 113 0.07 6.83 -23.18
N ASP A 114 -1.04 7.32 -23.74
CA ASP A 114 -2.39 6.90 -23.36
C ASP A 114 -2.86 5.63 -24.10
N VAL A 115 -2.14 5.18 -25.14
CA VAL A 115 -2.49 4.00 -25.94
C VAL A 115 -1.30 3.05 -26.08
N ASP A 116 -1.53 1.75 -25.92
CA ASP A 116 -0.62 0.67 -26.32
C ASP A 116 -1.33 -0.24 -27.34
N GLU A 117 -1.04 -0.01 -28.62
CA GLU A 117 -1.62 -0.76 -29.74
C GLU A 117 -1.26 -2.26 -29.71
N LYS A 118 -0.10 -2.62 -29.16
CA LYS A 118 0.36 -4.02 -29.13
C LYS A 118 -0.47 -4.85 -28.16
N GLN A 119 -0.94 -4.23 -27.08
CA GLN A 119 -1.76 -4.87 -26.05
C GLN A 119 -3.25 -4.51 -26.19
N GLY A 120 -3.60 -3.62 -27.13
CA GLY A 120 -4.97 -3.14 -27.30
C GLY A 120 -5.48 -2.32 -26.10
N LEU A 121 -4.58 -1.67 -25.36
CA LEU A 121 -4.94 -0.89 -24.18
C LEU A 121 -5.08 0.59 -24.55
N SER A 122 -6.09 1.24 -23.99
CA SER A 122 -6.34 2.67 -24.19
C SER A 122 -6.90 3.28 -22.92
N LEU A 123 -6.32 4.37 -22.45
CA LEU A 123 -6.78 5.11 -21.27
C LEU A 123 -7.74 6.23 -21.68
N GLN A 124 -8.84 6.33 -20.95
CA GLN A 124 -9.83 7.41 -21.10
C GLN A 124 -9.69 8.44 -19.98
N PHE A 125 -10.01 9.70 -20.28
CA PHE A 125 -9.86 10.80 -19.32
C PHE A 125 -11.10 11.69 -19.33
N ASP A 126 -11.48 12.20 -18.17
CA ASP A 126 -12.57 13.16 -18.05
C ASP A 126 -12.14 14.50 -18.66
N GLU A 127 -12.97 15.04 -19.57
CA GLU A 127 -12.67 16.27 -20.30
C GLU A 127 -12.66 17.53 -19.40
N LYS A 128 -13.34 17.50 -18.26
CA LYS A 128 -13.50 18.67 -17.38
C LYS A 128 -12.28 18.87 -16.49
N ASP A 129 -11.75 17.80 -15.92
CA ASP A 129 -10.70 17.88 -14.90
C ASP A 129 -9.44 17.05 -15.18
N GLY A 130 -9.42 16.35 -16.32
CA GLY A 130 -8.30 15.55 -16.79
C GLY A 130 -8.05 14.28 -15.97
N SER A 131 -8.97 13.88 -15.07
CA SER A 131 -8.82 12.66 -14.28
C SER A 131 -8.91 11.41 -15.16
N LEU A 132 -8.21 10.36 -14.76
CA LEU A 132 -8.30 9.06 -15.41
C LEU A 132 -9.69 8.46 -15.15
N VAL A 133 -10.37 8.08 -16.22
CA VAL A 133 -11.64 7.34 -16.13
C VAL A 133 -11.32 5.91 -15.70
N VAL A 134 -12.02 5.47 -14.67
CA VAL A 134 -11.84 4.14 -14.08
C VAL A 134 -12.57 3.11 -14.95
N GLU A 135 -11.81 2.20 -15.55
CA GLU A 135 -12.35 1.08 -16.33
C GLU A 135 -11.75 -0.24 -15.83
N PRO A 136 -12.54 -1.31 -15.62
CA PRO A 136 -12.02 -2.60 -15.15
C PRO A 136 -10.93 -3.23 -16.03
N SER A 137 -10.88 -2.87 -17.31
CA SER A 137 -9.87 -3.33 -18.28
C SER A 137 -8.51 -2.63 -18.09
N THR A 138 -8.49 -1.45 -17.48
CA THR A 138 -7.31 -0.58 -17.39
C THR A 138 -7.17 0.08 -16.02
N THR A 139 -7.87 -0.35 -14.99
CA THR A 139 -7.71 0.23 -13.65
C THR A 139 -8.08 -0.82 -12.63
N TRP A 140 -7.12 -1.15 -11.78
CA TRP A 140 -7.34 -1.94 -10.58
C TRP A 140 -7.92 -1.02 -9.50
N CYS A 141 -9.21 -1.17 -9.26
CA CYS A 141 -9.97 -0.41 -8.27
C CYS A 141 -11.09 -1.31 -7.72
N GLU A 142 -11.43 -1.13 -6.45
CA GLU A 142 -12.52 -1.84 -5.75
C GLU A 142 -12.22 -3.27 -5.30
N GLN A 143 -11.12 -3.90 -5.76
CA GLN A 143 -10.70 -5.20 -5.24
C GLN A 143 -9.97 -5.08 -3.88
N GLU A 144 -10.12 -6.12 -3.06
CA GLU A 144 -9.33 -6.28 -1.84
C GLU A 144 -7.85 -6.44 -2.18
N THR A 145 -7.05 -5.43 -1.84
CA THR A 145 -5.65 -5.35 -2.27
C THR A 145 -4.72 -5.69 -1.11
N LEU A 146 -3.74 -6.56 -1.36
CA LEU A 146 -2.71 -6.87 -0.37
C LEU A 146 -1.75 -5.69 -0.23
N VAL A 147 -1.64 -5.16 0.99
CA VAL A 147 -0.87 -3.95 1.27
C VAL A 147 0.09 -4.15 2.43
N ARG A 148 1.28 -3.57 2.31
CA ARG A 148 2.25 -3.44 3.39
C ARG A 148 2.62 -1.97 3.56
N ILE A 149 2.34 -1.38 4.72
CA ILE A 149 2.91 -0.08 5.10
C ILE A 149 4.22 -0.33 5.84
N HIS A 150 5.33 -0.12 5.15
CA HIS A 150 6.68 -0.38 5.60
C HIS A 150 7.37 0.91 6.02
N SER A 151 7.98 0.91 7.20
CA SER A 151 8.85 2.01 7.64
C SER A 151 10.28 1.61 7.30
N GLU A 152 10.98 2.46 6.57
CA GLU A 152 12.39 2.31 6.19
C GLU A 152 13.26 1.81 7.35
N CYS A 153 14.04 0.78 7.08
CA CYS A 153 15.03 0.21 7.98
C CYS A 153 16.26 -0.21 7.18
N TYR A 154 17.13 0.74 6.88
CA TYR A 154 18.35 0.58 6.10
C TYR A 154 19.20 -0.60 6.58
N THR A 155 19.40 -0.72 7.89
CA THR A 155 20.23 -1.80 8.45
C THR A 155 19.63 -3.18 8.19
N GLY A 156 18.31 -3.32 8.28
CA GLY A 156 17.63 -4.60 8.08
C GLY A 156 17.53 -4.96 6.60
N GLU A 157 17.22 -3.98 5.76
CA GLU A 157 16.93 -4.18 4.33
C GLU A 157 18.18 -4.24 3.45
N THR A 158 19.19 -3.43 3.76
CA THR A 158 20.37 -3.26 2.88
C THR A 158 21.65 -3.80 3.51
N ALA A 159 21.74 -3.82 4.84
CA ALA A 159 22.95 -4.25 5.55
C ALA A 159 22.83 -5.63 6.22
N TRP A 160 21.82 -6.43 5.85
CA TRP A 160 21.60 -7.80 6.34
C TRP A 160 21.64 -7.93 7.88
N SER A 161 21.12 -6.93 8.59
CA SER A 161 21.21 -6.88 10.05
C SER A 161 20.36 -7.97 10.70
N ALA A 162 21.00 -8.76 11.58
CA ALA A 162 20.32 -9.70 12.46
C ALA A 162 19.78 -9.07 13.76
N ARG A 163 19.76 -7.73 13.88
CA ARG A 163 19.20 -7.02 15.05
C ARG A 163 17.68 -6.83 14.98
N CYS A 164 17.10 -6.98 13.80
CA CYS A 164 15.67 -6.79 13.58
C CYS A 164 15.18 -7.69 12.45
N ASP A 165 13.87 -7.90 12.39
CA ASP A 165 13.17 -8.67 11.35
C ASP A 165 12.76 -7.83 10.12
N CYS A 166 13.17 -6.55 10.04
CA CYS A 166 12.63 -5.63 9.04
C CYS A 166 12.93 -6.04 7.59
N GLY A 167 14.14 -6.56 7.31
CA GLY A 167 14.52 -7.04 5.98
C GLY A 167 13.68 -8.26 5.58
N GLU A 168 13.59 -9.26 6.46
CA GLU A 168 12.77 -10.45 6.25
C GLU A 168 11.28 -10.09 6.00
N GLN A 169 10.74 -9.14 6.77
CA GLN A 169 9.37 -8.67 6.57
C GLN A 169 9.16 -7.95 5.23
N PHE A 170 10.17 -7.20 4.76
CA PHE A 170 10.11 -6.51 3.47
C PHE A 170 10.11 -7.51 2.31
N ASP A 171 11.06 -8.45 2.33
CA ASP A 171 11.17 -9.50 1.31
C ASP A 171 9.92 -10.38 1.27
N ARG A 172 9.40 -10.77 2.44
CA ARG A 172 8.19 -11.59 2.54
C ARG A 172 6.95 -10.86 2.01
N ALA A 173 6.83 -9.56 2.25
CA ALA A 173 5.73 -8.77 1.68
C ALA A 173 5.76 -8.77 0.16
N GLY A 174 6.95 -8.57 -0.45
CA GLY A 174 7.11 -8.64 -1.90
C GLY A 174 6.77 -10.02 -2.47
N LYS A 175 7.23 -11.09 -1.81
CA LYS A 175 6.92 -12.48 -2.20
C LYS A 175 5.42 -12.74 -2.18
N LEU A 176 4.73 -12.37 -1.09
CA LEU A 176 3.29 -12.57 -0.95
C LEU A 176 2.48 -11.79 -1.99
N MET A 177 2.93 -10.60 -2.39
CA MET A 177 2.28 -9.83 -3.47
C MET A 177 2.40 -10.53 -4.82
N ALA A 178 3.53 -11.18 -5.10
CA ALA A 178 3.79 -11.83 -6.37
C ALA A 178 3.07 -13.17 -6.55
N VAL A 179 2.81 -13.91 -5.47
CA VAL A 179 2.19 -15.26 -5.52
C VAL A 179 0.68 -15.20 -5.29
N ASP A 180 -0.02 -16.23 -5.75
CA ASP A 180 -1.45 -16.40 -5.48
C ASP A 180 -1.71 -16.89 -4.05
N HIS A 181 -0.92 -17.85 -3.55
CA HIS A 181 -1.01 -18.37 -2.18
C HIS A 181 0.37 -18.78 -1.64
N GLU A 182 0.55 -18.68 -0.33
CA GLU A 182 1.67 -19.30 0.42
C GLU A 182 1.11 -19.96 1.69
N GLY A 183 1.03 -21.31 1.68
CA GLY A 183 0.31 -22.05 2.71
C GLY A 183 -1.16 -21.61 2.74
N ASP A 184 -1.65 -21.23 3.92
CA ASP A 184 -3.03 -20.75 4.12
C ASP A 184 -3.20 -19.25 3.84
N ILE A 185 -2.12 -18.53 3.50
CA ILE A 185 -2.17 -17.10 3.22
C ILE A 185 -2.46 -16.89 1.73
N LYS A 186 -3.61 -16.29 1.42
CA LYS A 186 -3.90 -15.77 0.08
C LYS A 186 -2.99 -14.58 -0.21
N GLY A 187 -2.17 -14.69 -1.23
CA GLY A 187 -1.28 -13.65 -1.72
C GLY A 187 -1.98 -12.58 -2.54
N GLY A 188 -1.19 -11.85 -3.33
CA GLY A 188 -1.63 -10.75 -4.19
C GLY A 188 -1.90 -11.17 -5.64
N ASN A 189 -1.49 -12.37 -6.05
CA ASN A 189 -1.58 -12.84 -7.44
C ASN A 189 -1.05 -11.79 -8.45
N GLY A 190 0.14 -11.26 -8.15
CA GLY A 190 0.77 -10.22 -8.95
C GLY A 190 0.22 -8.80 -8.72
N HIS A 191 -0.71 -8.62 -7.78
CA HIS A 191 -1.28 -7.32 -7.42
C HIS A 191 -1.07 -6.99 -5.93
N GLY A 192 -0.60 -5.80 -5.64
CA GLY A 192 -0.36 -5.37 -4.27
C GLY A 192 0.51 -4.14 -4.16
N VAL A 193 0.58 -3.56 -2.96
CA VAL A 193 1.30 -2.31 -2.72
C VAL A 193 2.14 -2.37 -1.45
N ILE A 194 3.45 -2.17 -1.57
CA ILE A 194 4.30 -1.82 -0.42
C ILE A 194 4.45 -0.30 -0.40
N VAL A 195 3.80 0.36 0.55
CA VAL A 195 4.07 1.78 0.83
C VAL A 195 5.33 1.85 1.68
N TYR A 196 6.40 2.38 1.12
CA TYR A 196 7.70 2.53 1.75
C TYR A 196 7.88 3.97 2.26
N LEU A 197 7.63 4.14 3.55
CA LEU A 197 7.77 5.43 4.25
C LEU A 197 9.21 5.59 4.72
N ARG A 198 9.85 6.68 4.27
CA ARG A 198 11.24 7.05 4.61
C ARG A 198 11.36 7.64 6.03
N GLN A 199 10.90 6.86 7.00
CA GLN A 199 10.80 7.17 8.42
C GLN A 199 11.72 6.26 9.24
N GLU A 200 13.00 6.24 8.88
CA GLU A 200 14.04 5.47 9.56
C GLU A 200 14.07 5.69 11.08
N GLY A 201 14.35 4.62 11.83
CA GLY A 201 14.50 4.66 13.28
C GLY A 201 13.22 5.02 14.03
N ARG A 202 12.04 4.79 13.42
CA ARG A 202 10.74 5.29 13.94
C ARG A 202 10.63 6.83 13.91
N GLY A 203 11.25 7.45 12.91
CA GLY A 203 11.21 8.90 12.70
C GLY A 203 12.42 9.66 13.24
N ILE A 204 13.28 9.05 14.06
CA ILE A 204 14.48 9.70 14.61
C ILE A 204 15.66 9.76 13.64
N GLY A 205 15.61 8.96 12.56
CA GLY A 205 16.67 8.88 11.55
C GLY A 205 17.78 7.87 11.84
N LEU A 206 18.60 7.59 10.82
CA LEU A 206 19.61 6.54 10.86
C LEU A 206 20.72 6.81 11.88
N GLY A 207 21.23 8.05 11.93
CA GLY A 207 22.33 8.40 12.84
C GLY A 207 21.98 8.18 14.31
N GLU A 208 20.78 8.58 14.71
CA GLU A 208 20.28 8.40 16.08
C GLU A 208 19.99 6.93 16.40
N LYS A 209 19.47 6.17 15.43
CA LYS A 209 19.31 4.72 15.54
C LYS A 209 20.64 4.01 15.80
N LEU A 210 21.71 4.39 15.10
CA LEU A 210 23.04 3.81 15.30
C LEU A 210 23.61 4.17 16.69
N LYS A 211 23.37 5.40 17.18
CA LYS A 211 23.73 5.76 18.56
C LYS A 211 22.95 4.93 19.59
N ALA A 212 21.66 4.69 19.36
CA ALA A 212 20.84 3.85 20.23
C ALA A 212 21.35 2.40 20.25
N TYR A 213 21.83 1.88 19.12
CA TYR A 213 22.51 0.57 19.06
C TYR A 213 23.78 0.54 19.89
N ASN A 214 24.63 1.57 19.81
CA ASN A 214 25.83 1.63 20.64
C ASN A 214 25.48 1.63 22.14
N LEU A 215 24.43 2.36 22.55
CA LEU A 215 23.97 2.35 23.94
C LEU A 215 23.45 0.97 24.39
N GLN A 216 22.78 0.25 23.49
CA GLN A 216 22.34 -1.12 23.76
C GLN A 216 23.51 -2.08 23.93
N ASP A 217 24.54 -1.95 23.08
CA ASP A 217 25.76 -2.74 23.19
C ASP A 217 26.55 -2.43 24.48
N LEU A 218 26.38 -1.22 25.01
CA LEU A 218 26.89 -0.80 26.34
C LEU A 218 26.00 -1.28 27.51
N GLY A 219 24.89 -1.97 27.23
CA GLY A 219 24.02 -2.60 28.24
C GLY A 219 22.73 -1.86 28.57
N ALA A 220 22.41 -0.75 27.89
CA ALA A 220 21.11 -0.08 28.06
C ALA A 220 19.99 -0.89 27.39
N ASP A 221 18.82 -0.99 28.01
CA ASP A 221 17.66 -1.56 27.32
C ASP A 221 17.13 -0.59 26.24
N THR A 222 16.27 -1.06 25.32
CA THR A 222 15.76 -0.25 24.21
C THR A 222 15.03 1.01 24.67
N VAL A 223 14.37 0.98 25.84
CA VAL A 223 13.66 2.14 26.37
C VAL A 223 14.65 3.12 26.98
N GLN A 224 15.62 2.64 27.75
CA GLN A 224 16.71 3.43 28.34
C GLN A 224 17.53 4.12 27.25
N ALA A 225 17.89 3.43 26.18
CA ALA A 225 18.63 4.02 25.06
C ALA A 225 17.88 5.19 24.42
N ASN A 226 16.56 5.06 24.22
CA ASN A 226 15.73 6.15 23.69
C ASN A 226 15.59 7.32 24.69
N LEU A 227 15.42 7.03 25.98
CA LEU A 227 15.36 8.05 27.03
C LEU A 227 16.66 8.84 27.15
N LEU A 228 17.82 8.16 27.09
CA LEU A 228 19.14 8.78 27.11
C LEU A 228 19.35 9.73 25.92
N LEU A 229 18.79 9.38 24.77
CA LEU A 229 18.84 10.20 23.56
C LEU A 229 17.70 11.22 23.47
N LYS A 230 16.79 11.26 24.47
CA LYS A 230 15.60 12.13 24.54
C LYS A 230 14.65 11.99 23.34
N HIS A 231 14.55 10.79 22.80
CA HIS A 231 13.70 10.49 21.66
C HIS A 231 12.28 10.05 22.08
N PRO A 232 11.25 10.40 21.30
CA PRO A 232 9.92 9.82 21.48
C PRO A 232 9.95 8.31 21.19
N VAL A 233 9.03 7.56 21.81
CA VAL A 233 8.94 6.09 21.64
C VAL A 233 8.59 5.70 20.19
N ASP A 234 7.81 6.55 19.52
CA ASP A 234 7.45 6.44 18.11
C ASP A 234 7.05 7.83 17.58
N ALA A 235 7.71 8.31 16.52
CA ALA A 235 7.41 9.60 15.87
C ALA A 235 6.89 9.41 14.44
N ARG A 236 6.45 8.20 14.08
CA ARG A 236 5.99 7.90 12.73
C ARG A 236 4.63 8.51 12.46
N ASP A 237 4.47 9.03 11.25
CA ASP A 237 3.20 9.52 10.74
C ASP A 237 2.73 8.59 9.61
N PHE A 238 1.71 7.78 9.90
CA PHE A 238 1.12 6.84 8.94
C PHE A 238 0.05 7.49 8.05
N SER A 239 -0.31 8.76 8.28
CA SER A 239 -1.27 9.49 7.44
C SER A 239 -0.82 9.62 5.99
N ILE A 240 0.50 9.79 5.77
CA ILE A 240 1.08 9.82 4.42
C ILE A 240 0.85 8.49 3.71
N GLY A 241 1.00 7.36 4.42
CA GLY A 241 0.78 6.05 3.82
C GLY A 241 -0.66 5.82 3.38
N ARG A 242 -1.63 6.31 4.17
CA ARG A 242 -3.06 6.30 3.79
C ARG A 242 -3.33 7.17 2.57
N ALA A 243 -2.78 8.38 2.55
CA ALA A 243 -2.96 9.31 1.43
C ALA A 243 -2.39 8.71 0.12
N ILE A 244 -1.25 8.03 0.18
CA ILE A 244 -0.66 7.31 -0.96
C ILE A 244 -1.60 6.19 -1.46
N LEU A 245 -2.17 5.38 -0.55
CA LEU A 245 -3.09 4.30 -0.95
C LEU A 245 -4.36 4.85 -1.61
N ILE A 246 -4.92 5.94 -1.08
CA ILE A 246 -6.08 6.61 -1.64
C ILE A 246 -5.75 7.21 -3.01
N ASP A 247 -4.56 7.78 -3.19
CA ASP A 247 -4.10 8.28 -4.49
C ASP A 247 -3.92 7.15 -5.51
N LEU A 248 -3.45 5.97 -5.08
CA LEU A 248 -3.38 4.76 -5.91
C LEU A 248 -4.76 4.15 -6.25
N GLY A 249 -5.86 4.73 -5.75
CA GLY A 249 -7.21 4.24 -6.00
C GLY A 249 -7.61 3.02 -5.16
N ILE A 250 -6.81 2.64 -4.16
CA ILE A 250 -7.11 1.52 -3.27
C ILE A 250 -8.12 1.96 -2.21
N SER A 251 -9.21 1.20 -2.07
CA SER A 251 -10.24 1.41 -1.05
C SER A 251 -10.35 0.27 -0.04
N GLN A 252 -10.04 -0.96 -0.45
CA GLN A 252 -10.17 -2.16 0.38
C GLN A 252 -8.79 -2.79 0.61
N VAL A 253 -8.34 -2.80 1.86
CA VAL A 253 -6.98 -3.16 2.25
C VAL A 253 -6.93 -4.47 3.04
N ARG A 254 -6.16 -5.43 2.51
CA ARG A 254 -5.68 -6.61 3.24
C ARG A 254 -4.29 -6.29 3.78
N LEU A 255 -4.19 -5.91 5.04
CA LEU A 255 -2.97 -5.31 5.61
C LEU A 255 -2.01 -6.36 6.20
N LEU A 256 -0.80 -6.41 5.65
CA LEU A 256 0.32 -7.22 6.15
C LEU A 256 0.96 -6.59 7.41
N THR A 257 0.46 -6.94 8.59
CA THR A 257 0.93 -6.37 9.87
C THR A 257 0.70 -7.28 11.08
N ASN A 258 1.61 -7.17 12.05
CA ASN A 258 1.41 -7.66 13.41
C ASN A 258 1.13 -6.54 14.42
N ASN A 259 1.29 -5.28 14.00
CA ASN A 259 1.02 -4.14 14.86
C ASN A 259 -0.48 -3.81 14.80
N PRO A 260 -1.24 -3.97 15.90
CA PRO A 260 -2.66 -3.62 15.94
C PRO A 260 -2.90 -2.11 15.70
N ASP A 261 -1.96 -1.25 16.11
CA ASP A 261 -2.07 0.19 15.88
C ASP A 261 -2.05 0.52 14.39
N LYS A 262 -1.30 -0.25 13.57
CA LYS A 262 -1.31 -0.07 12.11
C LYS A 262 -2.66 -0.45 11.50
N VAL A 263 -3.36 -1.43 12.07
CA VAL A 263 -4.71 -1.81 11.61
C VAL A 263 -5.69 -0.68 11.92
N ALA A 264 -5.64 -0.12 13.12
CA ALA A 264 -6.49 1.01 13.48
C ALA A 264 -6.16 2.28 12.67
N GLN A 265 -4.87 2.52 12.40
CA GLN A 265 -4.41 3.74 11.72
C GLN A 265 -4.51 3.70 10.20
N VAL A 266 -4.65 2.53 9.56
CA VAL A 266 -4.87 2.48 8.10
C VAL A 266 -6.31 2.86 7.73
N GLU A 267 -7.27 2.63 8.64
CA GLU A 267 -8.67 2.95 8.45
C GLU A 267 -8.86 4.47 8.23
N GLN A 268 -9.61 4.84 7.20
CA GLN A 268 -9.92 6.24 6.86
C GLN A 268 -11.25 6.31 6.10
N PRO A 269 -12.39 6.18 6.78
CA PRO A 269 -13.69 6.23 6.14
C PRO A 269 -13.97 7.61 5.54
N PRO A 270 -14.67 7.69 4.38
CA PRO A 270 -15.19 6.58 3.58
C PRO A 270 -14.21 6.06 2.50
N PHE A 271 -12.92 6.39 2.59
CA PHE A 271 -11.97 6.24 1.48
C PHE A 271 -11.15 4.95 1.51
N LEU A 272 -10.80 4.49 2.71
CA LEU A 272 -9.87 3.37 2.92
C LEU A 272 -10.33 2.51 4.09
N HIS A 273 -10.53 1.23 3.83
CA HIS A 273 -11.06 0.26 4.78
C HIS A 273 -10.12 -0.93 4.93
N CYS A 274 -9.77 -1.29 6.16
CA CYS A 274 -9.02 -2.50 6.46
C CYS A 274 -9.98 -3.70 6.55
N VAL A 275 -10.08 -4.46 5.47
CA VAL A 275 -11.00 -5.62 5.39
C VAL A 275 -10.41 -6.89 6.00
N GLU A 276 -9.08 -7.00 5.99
CA GLU A 276 -8.38 -8.17 6.51
C GLU A 276 -7.03 -7.75 7.12
N ARG A 277 -6.68 -8.33 8.27
CA ARG A 277 -5.31 -8.29 8.78
C ARG A 277 -4.61 -9.60 8.41
N VAL A 278 -3.58 -9.50 7.58
CA VAL A 278 -2.73 -10.63 7.20
C VAL A 278 -1.50 -10.66 8.12
N PRO A 279 -1.27 -11.74 8.90
CA PRO A 279 -0.15 -11.81 9.84
C PRO A 279 1.20 -11.89 9.13
N MET A 280 2.21 -11.23 9.71
CA MET A 280 3.59 -11.19 9.21
C MET A 280 4.51 -11.99 10.13
N VAL A 281 4.35 -13.30 10.12
CA VAL A 281 5.05 -14.20 11.04
C VAL A 281 6.54 -14.29 10.69
N PRO A 282 7.47 -14.16 11.66
CA PRO A 282 8.89 -14.43 11.42
C PRO A 282 9.10 -15.84 10.84
N LEU A 283 9.94 -15.97 9.81
CA LEU A 283 10.20 -17.25 9.16
C LEU A 283 10.83 -18.27 10.12
N SER A 284 11.67 -17.80 11.05
CA SER A 284 12.26 -18.65 12.09
C SER A 284 11.24 -19.27 13.05
N TRP A 285 10.01 -18.75 13.09
CA TRP A 285 8.89 -19.25 13.88
C TRP A 285 7.92 -20.10 13.05
N SER A 286 8.13 -20.19 11.75
CA SER A 286 7.38 -21.10 10.88
C SER A 286 7.93 -22.52 11.00
N GLY A 287 7.13 -23.52 10.60
CA GLY A 287 7.41 -24.95 10.84
C GLY A 287 8.72 -25.49 10.25
N ASN A 288 9.40 -24.71 9.40
CA ASN A 288 10.71 -25.04 8.88
C ASN A 288 11.80 -24.22 9.60
N HIS A 289 12.31 -24.75 10.72
CA HIS A 289 13.32 -24.11 11.57
C HIS A 289 14.69 -23.84 10.91
N SER A 290 14.86 -24.16 9.62
CA SER A 290 16.05 -23.87 8.84
C SER A 290 15.98 -22.54 8.08
N GLU A 291 14.83 -21.87 8.05
CA GLU A 291 14.60 -20.61 7.35
C GLU A 291 14.46 -19.43 8.32
N GLY A 292 14.89 -18.25 7.90
CA GLY A 292 14.79 -17.00 8.67
C GLY A 292 16.02 -16.67 9.52
N ILE A 293 15.94 -15.55 10.23
CA ILE A 293 17.04 -15.04 11.06
C ILE A 293 16.97 -15.66 12.46
N HIS A 294 18.06 -16.31 12.88
CA HIS A 294 18.25 -16.85 14.24
C HIS A 294 19.38 -16.10 14.94
N SER A 295 19.05 -15.26 15.92
CA SER A 295 20.04 -14.51 16.71
C SER A 295 19.48 -14.17 18.10
N LYS A 296 20.35 -13.90 19.08
CA LYS A 296 19.89 -13.46 20.40
C LYS A 296 19.26 -12.06 20.34
N GLU A 297 19.79 -11.25 19.43
CA GLU A 297 19.37 -9.88 19.19
C GLU A 297 17.94 -9.82 18.62
N ILE A 298 17.61 -10.67 17.64
CA ILE A 298 16.25 -10.71 17.08
C ILE A 298 15.25 -11.25 18.10
N ASP A 299 15.62 -12.23 18.91
CA ASP A 299 14.75 -12.76 19.97
C ASP A 299 14.42 -11.69 21.01
N GLY A 300 15.42 -10.91 21.46
CA GLY A 300 15.21 -9.79 22.38
C GLY A 300 14.33 -8.69 21.77
N TYR A 301 14.51 -8.41 20.49
CA TYR A 301 13.73 -7.44 19.75
C TYR A 301 12.26 -7.87 19.57
N LEU A 302 12.00 -9.11 19.16
CA LEU A 302 10.66 -9.67 18.99
C LEU A 302 9.93 -9.75 20.34
N ARG A 303 10.62 -10.14 21.41
CA ARG A 303 10.08 -10.11 22.77
C ARG A 303 9.62 -8.71 23.17
N THR A 304 10.44 -7.70 22.90
CA THR A 304 10.09 -6.30 23.18
C THR A 304 8.84 -5.86 22.42
N LYS A 305 8.70 -6.25 21.14
CA LYS A 305 7.49 -5.97 20.35
C LYS A 305 6.22 -6.57 20.96
N ILE A 306 6.31 -7.79 21.48
CA ILE A 306 5.18 -8.52 22.08
C ILE A 306 4.85 -7.95 23.46
N GLU A 307 5.81 -7.98 24.37
CA GLU A 307 5.59 -7.70 25.80
C GLU A 307 5.38 -6.21 26.08
N ARG A 308 6.10 -5.33 25.38
CA ARG A 308 6.07 -3.88 25.65
C ARG A 308 5.27 -3.07 24.64
N MET A 309 5.02 -3.60 23.44
CA MET A 309 4.36 -2.87 22.33
C MET A 309 3.11 -3.56 21.80
N GLY A 310 2.61 -4.60 22.48
CA GLY A 310 1.32 -5.22 22.19
C GLY A 310 1.17 -5.82 20.79
N HIS A 311 2.26 -6.22 20.13
CA HIS A 311 2.17 -6.84 18.80
C HIS A 311 1.46 -8.20 18.88
N LEU A 312 0.60 -8.48 17.90
CA LEU A 312 -0.20 -9.71 17.77
C LEU A 312 0.63 -10.89 17.27
N LEU A 313 1.66 -11.26 18.04
CA LEU A 313 2.51 -12.42 17.82
C LEU A 313 2.47 -13.29 19.08
N GLN A 314 2.13 -14.58 18.93
CA GLN A 314 2.11 -15.54 20.04
C GLN A 314 3.07 -16.71 19.76
N GLN A 315 3.68 -17.25 20.81
CA GLN A 315 4.47 -18.49 20.78
C GLN A 315 3.82 -19.54 21.71
N PRO A 316 3.51 -20.77 21.25
CA PRO A 316 3.59 -21.23 19.86
C PRO A 316 2.51 -20.56 19.00
N LEU A 317 2.76 -20.48 17.70
CA LEU A 317 1.94 -19.68 16.80
C LEU A 317 0.52 -20.21 16.70
N THR A 318 -0.44 -19.50 17.28
CA THR A 318 -1.85 -19.72 16.99
C THR A 318 -2.25 -18.67 15.95
N LEU A 319 -2.46 -19.10 14.71
CA LEU A 319 -3.03 -18.23 13.67
C LEU A 319 -4.45 -17.87 14.12
N HIS A 320 -4.68 -16.61 14.49
CA HIS A 320 -6.04 -16.11 14.69
C HIS A 320 -6.69 -15.95 13.31
N THR A 321 -7.22 -17.03 12.75
CA THR A 321 -8.27 -16.96 11.74
C THR A 321 -9.58 -16.58 12.44
N ALA A 322 -10.42 -15.80 11.76
CA ALA A 322 -11.75 -15.46 12.27
C ALA A 322 -12.52 -16.76 12.61
N PRO A 323 -13.36 -16.77 13.65
CA PRO A 323 -14.15 -17.95 13.97
C PRO A 323 -15.02 -18.30 12.77
N THR A 324 -14.83 -19.49 12.21
CA THR A 324 -15.78 -20.10 11.29
C THR A 324 -17.08 -20.32 12.06
N ASP A 325 -18.15 -19.72 11.55
CA ASP A 325 -19.48 -19.76 12.13
C ASP A 325 -19.92 -21.23 12.32
N PRO A 326 -20.22 -21.70 13.54
CA PRO A 326 -20.46 -23.12 13.82
C PRO A 326 -21.85 -23.63 13.38
N LYS A 327 -22.44 -23.07 12.31
CA LYS A 327 -23.82 -23.38 11.88
C LYS A 327 -23.98 -24.11 10.55
N THR A 328 -22.91 -24.67 9.98
CA THR A 328 -23.04 -25.45 8.71
C THR A 328 -22.56 -26.89 8.80
N ALA A 329 -22.44 -27.46 10.00
CA ALA A 329 -22.18 -28.89 10.20
C ALA A 329 -23.22 -29.51 11.14
N ALA A 330 -24.44 -29.66 10.64
CA ALA A 330 -25.44 -30.56 11.21
C ALA A 330 -26.18 -31.24 10.06
N ILE A 331 -25.69 -32.42 9.68
CA ILE A 331 -26.52 -33.56 9.30
C ILE A 331 -26.31 -34.59 10.41
#